data_AF-A0A1I7G6C6-F1
#
_entry.id   AF-A0A1I7G6C6-F1
#
_cell.length_a   1.000
_cell.length_b   1.000
_cell.length_c   1.000
_cell.angle_alpha   90.00
_cell.angle_beta   90.00
_cell.angle_gamma   90.00
#
_symmetry.space_group_name_H-M   'P 1'
#
loop_
_entity.id
_entity.type
_entity.pdbx_description
1 polymer ?
#
loop_
_entity_poly.entity_id
_entity_poly.type
_entity_poly.pdbx_seq_one_letter_code
_entity_poly.pdbx_strand_id
1 'polypeptide(L)'
;MPAAVLPIHAQPQPSAHALAARPQPAQGSACPPGLGGCSVAALVGTHCPDLHAPQGVIVEYLDAQAGTWQYSLDGGASWRGIRTDLVNRPGHLGLALDGAARLRVLPFADGGRKGVRVVLHAAQRALDGCSGSYCLYAPEDRDAGAHSITLVLGLAAINGKPPAAAVPRPRNKRALAAQRLAQQALAAA
;
A
#
# COMPACT_ATOMS: atom_id res chain seq x y z
N MET A 1 4.01 -70.62 -36.94
CA MET A 1 3.27 -69.81 -35.96
C MET A 1 4.22 -68.74 -35.42
N PRO A 2 4.41 -67.58 -36.07
CA PRO A 2 5.34 -66.56 -35.60
C PRO A 2 4.67 -65.49 -34.71
N ALA A 3 5.33 -65.27 -33.58
CA ALA A 3 5.48 -64.08 -32.74
C ALA A 3 4.51 -62.89 -32.88
N ALA A 4 3.82 -62.60 -31.78
CA ALA A 4 3.17 -61.31 -31.53
C ALA A 4 4.22 -60.24 -31.17
N VAL A 5 4.28 -59.18 -31.98
CA VAL A 5 5.02 -57.94 -31.71
C VAL A 5 4.02 -56.87 -31.32
N LEU A 6 4.23 -56.26 -30.15
CA LEU A 6 3.42 -55.20 -29.55
C LEU A 6 3.37 -53.93 -30.42
N PRO A 7 2.25 -53.19 -30.43
CA PRO A 7 2.15 -51.94 -31.19
C PRO A 7 2.90 -50.80 -30.49
N ILE A 8 3.74 -50.09 -31.25
CA ILE A 8 4.32 -48.79 -30.88
C ILE A 8 3.19 -47.76 -30.92
N HIS A 9 2.73 -47.33 -29.74
CA HIS A 9 1.79 -46.21 -29.62
C HIS A 9 2.60 -44.91 -29.71
N ALA A 10 2.49 -44.22 -30.85
CA ALA A 10 3.11 -42.92 -31.07
C ALA A 10 2.44 -41.88 -30.16
N GLN A 11 3.21 -41.28 -29.24
CA GLN A 11 2.76 -40.11 -28.48
C GLN A 11 2.63 -38.90 -29.42
N PRO A 12 1.51 -38.15 -29.38
CA PRO A 12 1.43 -36.85 -30.02
C PRO A 12 2.22 -35.82 -29.20
N GLN A 13 3.22 -35.18 -29.80
CA GLN A 13 3.81 -33.97 -29.24
C GLN A 13 2.84 -32.78 -29.45
N PRO A 14 2.43 -32.05 -28.41
CA PRO A 14 1.72 -30.79 -28.62
C PRO A 14 2.71 -29.67 -28.92
N SER A 15 2.72 -29.27 -30.18
CA SER A 15 3.32 -28.02 -30.67
C SER A 15 2.68 -26.80 -30.00
N ALA A 16 3.52 -25.78 -29.79
CA ALA A 16 3.24 -24.52 -29.11
C ALA A 16 1.87 -23.89 -29.48
N HIS A 17 1.00 -23.73 -28.47
CA HIS A 17 -0.14 -22.82 -28.53
C HIS A 17 -0.13 -21.90 -27.31
N ALA A 18 0.04 -20.62 -27.60
CA ALA A 18 -0.21 -19.42 -26.80
C ALA A 18 -0.34 -19.65 -25.29
N LEU A 19 0.69 -19.23 -24.55
CA LEU A 19 0.57 -18.86 -23.14
C LEU A 19 -0.57 -17.83 -23.05
N ALA A 20 -1.78 -18.28 -22.70
CA ALA A 20 -2.81 -17.39 -22.20
C ALA A 20 -2.17 -16.68 -21.02
N ALA A 21 -1.91 -15.38 -21.18
CA ALA A 21 -1.43 -14.53 -20.12
C ALA A 21 -2.45 -14.64 -18.98
N ARG A 22 -2.13 -15.47 -17.97
CA ARG A 22 -2.78 -15.42 -16.68
C ARG A 22 -2.76 -13.95 -16.27
N PRO A 23 -3.89 -13.33 -15.90
CA PRO A 23 -3.85 -11.99 -15.32
C PRO A 23 -2.94 -12.09 -14.09
N GLN A 24 -1.73 -11.56 -14.23
CA GLN A 24 -0.84 -11.39 -13.10
C GLN A 24 -1.58 -10.47 -12.14
N PRO A 25 -1.66 -10.79 -10.82
CA PRO A 25 -2.11 -9.80 -9.86
C PRO A 25 -1.23 -8.58 -10.11
N ALA A 26 -1.86 -7.44 -10.39
CA ALA A 26 -1.14 -6.20 -10.62
C ALA A 26 -0.13 -6.08 -9.48
N GLN A 27 1.16 -6.13 -9.81
CA GLN A 27 2.25 -5.77 -8.90
C GLN A 27 2.06 -4.28 -8.66
N GLY A 28 1.12 -3.97 -7.77
CA GLY A 28 0.69 -2.63 -7.47
C GLY A 28 1.91 -1.89 -6.99
N SER A 29 2.27 -0.83 -7.72
CA SER A 29 3.37 0.06 -7.32
C SER A 29 3.29 0.31 -5.81
N ALA A 30 4.41 0.09 -5.12
CA ALA A 30 4.53 0.11 -3.66
C ALA A 30 3.93 1.40 -3.07
N CYS A 31 4.10 2.51 -3.80
CA CYS A 31 3.37 3.74 -3.52
C CYS A 31 3.21 4.58 -4.80
N PRO A 32 2.03 4.60 -5.43
CA PRO A 32 1.76 5.48 -6.57
C PRO A 32 1.87 6.95 -6.13
N PRO A 33 2.24 7.86 -7.05
CA PRO A 33 2.28 9.27 -6.73
C PRO A 33 0.88 9.82 -6.42
N GLY A 34 0.79 10.87 -5.60
CA GLY A 34 -0.45 11.56 -5.25
C GLY A 34 -1.13 11.00 -4.01
N LEU A 35 -2.46 10.95 -3.99
CA LEU A 35 -3.29 10.40 -2.90
C LEU A 35 -3.66 8.93 -3.17
N GLY A 36 -2.81 8.20 -3.89
CA GLY A 36 -3.05 6.81 -4.28
C GLY A 36 -2.75 5.79 -3.18
N GLY A 37 -2.10 6.21 -2.09
CA GLY A 37 -1.83 5.42 -0.89
C GLY A 37 -0.77 4.34 -1.09
N CYS A 38 0.14 4.21 -0.13
CA CYS A 38 1.10 3.10 -0.12
C CYS A 38 0.39 1.80 0.28
N SER A 39 0.90 0.67 -0.23
CA SER A 39 0.46 -0.63 0.28
C SER A 39 0.96 -0.85 1.70
N VAL A 40 0.22 -1.63 2.49
CA VAL A 40 0.61 -2.02 3.85
C VAL A 40 1.99 -2.69 3.86
N ALA A 41 2.24 -3.60 2.92
CA ALA A 41 3.53 -4.27 2.80
C ALA A 41 4.68 -3.29 2.52
N ALA A 42 4.44 -2.25 1.70
CA ALA A 42 5.44 -1.22 1.43
C ALA A 42 5.71 -0.34 2.65
N LEU A 43 4.66 0.05 3.38
CA LEU A 43 4.78 0.82 4.62
C LEU A 43 5.61 0.06 5.66
N VAL A 44 5.27 -1.20 5.91
CA VAL A 44 6.01 -2.02 6.87
C VAL A 44 7.42 -2.30 6.38
N GLY A 45 7.61 -2.74 5.14
CA GLY A 45 8.94 -3.07 4.60
C GLY A 45 9.90 -1.88 4.55
N THR A 46 9.40 -0.66 4.31
CA THR A 46 10.24 0.54 4.28
C THR A 46 10.65 0.99 5.70
N HIS A 47 9.76 0.87 6.68
CA HIS A 47 9.96 1.43 8.01
C HIS A 47 10.36 0.39 9.07
N CYS A 48 10.25 -0.90 8.75
CA CYS A 48 10.57 -2.03 9.63
C CYS A 48 11.26 -3.13 8.81
N PRO A 49 12.49 -2.90 8.33
CA PRO A 49 13.19 -3.87 7.47
C PRO A 49 13.49 -5.20 8.18
N ASP A 50 13.56 -5.20 9.51
CA ASP A 50 13.80 -6.40 10.32
C ASP A 50 12.55 -7.29 10.44
N LEU A 51 11.38 -6.75 10.07
CA LEU A 51 10.14 -7.53 10.00
C LEU A 51 10.05 -8.17 8.61
N HIS A 52 10.21 -9.49 8.57
CA HIS A 52 9.94 -10.29 7.40
C HIS A 52 8.54 -9.96 6.84
N ALA A 53 8.43 -9.78 5.53
CA ALA A 53 7.26 -9.26 4.82
C ALA A 53 5.94 -9.82 5.39
N PRO A 54 5.18 -9.04 6.18
CA PRO A 54 4.00 -9.56 6.83
C PRO A 54 2.92 -9.84 5.80
N GLN A 55 2.17 -10.94 5.99
CA GLN A 55 1.05 -11.30 5.10
C GLN A 55 -0.08 -10.27 5.20
N GLY A 56 -0.19 -9.61 6.36
CA GLY A 56 -1.08 -8.49 6.60
C GLY A 56 -0.77 -7.78 7.91
N VAL A 57 -1.61 -6.83 8.27
CA VAL A 57 -1.54 -6.13 9.56
C VAL A 57 -2.93 -6.01 10.16
N ILE A 58 -2.96 -5.82 11.47
CA ILE A 58 -4.11 -5.30 12.19
C ILE A 58 -3.77 -3.85 12.54
N VAL A 59 -4.58 -2.92 12.05
CA VAL A 59 -4.43 -1.50 12.39
C VAL A 59 -5.00 -1.28 13.79
N GLU A 60 -4.14 -0.93 14.75
CA GLU A 60 -4.50 -0.74 16.15
C GLU A 60 -4.68 0.74 16.50
N TYR A 61 -4.05 1.65 15.76
CA TYR A 61 -4.21 3.07 16.00
C TYR A 61 -3.90 3.88 14.74
N LEU A 62 -4.71 4.90 14.51
CA LEU A 62 -4.46 5.92 13.49
C LEU A 62 -4.69 7.28 14.13
N ASP A 63 -3.77 8.22 13.91
CA ASP A 63 -3.95 9.59 14.37
C ASP A 63 -5.15 10.25 13.67
N ALA A 64 -6.28 10.29 14.38
CA ALA A 64 -7.53 10.84 13.88
C ALA A 64 -7.46 12.35 13.61
N GLN A 65 -6.48 13.04 14.19
CA GLN A 65 -6.30 14.46 13.94
C GLN A 65 -5.65 14.72 12.59
N ALA A 66 -4.94 13.74 12.03
CA ALA A 66 -4.23 13.88 10.76
C ALA A 66 -5.18 14.09 9.56
N GLY A 67 -6.39 13.55 9.63
CA GLY A 67 -7.36 13.66 8.54
C GLY A 67 -8.34 12.48 8.49
N THR A 68 -9.06 12.38 7.39
CA THR A 68 -9.95 11.25 7.11
C THR A 68 -9.15 10.07 6.57
N TRP A 69 -9.00 9.03 7.38
CA TRP A 69 -8.30 7.81 7.01
C TRP A 69 -9.15 6.91 6.11
N GLN A 70 -8.51 6.33 5.11
CA GLN A 70 -9.16 5.46 4.13
C GLN A 70 -8.25 4.30 3.74
N TYR A 71 -8.87 3.19 3.36
CA TYR A 71 -8.18 2.03 2.80
C TYR A 71 -8.81 1.58 1.48
N SER A 72 -8.04 0.84 0.70
CA SER A 72 -8.48 0.22 -0.54
C SER A 72 -8.01 -1.24 -0.59
N LEU A 73 -8.89 -2.12 -1.07
CA LEU A 73 -8.61 -3.54 -1.28
C LEU A 73 -8.44 -3.89 -2.77
N ASP A 74 -8.70 -2.94 -3.67
CA ASP A 74 -8.72 -3.12 -5.13
C ASP A 74 -7.63 -2.28 -5.81
N GLY A 75 -6.49 -2.12 -5.14
CA GLY A 75 -5.32 -1.42 -5.68
C GLY A 75 -5.50 0.09 -5.81
N GLY A 76 -6.51 0.68 -5.18
CA GLY A 76 -6.79 2.12 -5.16
C GLY A 76 -7.95 2.54 -6.05
N ALA A 77 -8.68 1.59 -6.67
CA ALA A 77 -9.83 1.88 -7.51
C ALA A 77 -11.04 2.38 -6.70
N SER A 78 -11.28 1.81 -5.51
CA SER A 78 -12.27 2.28 -4.55
C SER A 78 -11.66 2.44 -3.16
N TRP A 79 -12.24 3.35 -2.37
CA TRP A 79 -11.74 3.71 -1.05
C TRP A 79 -12.86 3.68 -0.01
N ARG A 80 -12.58 3.05 1.12
CA ARG A 80 -13.49 2.91 2.27
C ARG A 80 -12.94 3.70 3.45
N GLY A 81 -13.81 4.39 4.18
CA GLY A 81 -13.43 5.12 5.38
C GLY A 81 -13.02 4.18 6.52
N ILE A 82 -11.96 4.53 7.24
CA ILE A 82 -11.56 3.86 8.47
C ILE A 82 -12.22 4.57 9.65
N ARG A 83 -12.87 3.80 10.51
CA ARG A 83 -13.44 4.26 11.77
C ARG A 83 -12.33 4.33 12.82
N THR A 84 -11.68 5.48 12.91
CA THR A 84 -10.61 5.72 13.88
C THR A 84 -11.11 5.61 15.33
N ASP A 85 -12.39 5.85 15.58
CA ASP A 85 -13.04 5.62 16.87
C ASP A 85 -13.09 4.14 17.29
N LEU A 86 -13.12 3.21 16.33
CA LEU A 86 -13.10 1.77 16.60
C LEU A 86 -11.70 1.22 16.84
N VAL A 87 -10.68 1.74 16.14
CA VAL A 87 -9.31 1.25 16.33
C VAL A 87 -8.63 1.93 17.51
N ASN A 88 -8.88 3.23 17.76
CA ASN A 88 -8.21 3.98 18.83
C ASN A 88 -8.81 3.76 20.23
N ARG A 89 -9.88 2.97 20.36
CA ARG A 89 -10.52 2.71 21.65
C ARG A 89 -9.80 1.59 22.41
N PRO A 90 -9.86 1.59 23.75
CA PRO A 90 -9.50 0.40 24.52
C PRO A 90 -10.42 -0.77 24.13
N GLY A 91 -9.86 -1.99 24.05
CA GLY A 91 -10.62 -3.21 23.78
C GLY A 91 -10.11 -4.10 22.63
N HIS A 92 -8.86 -3.93 22.19
CA HIS A 92 -8.20 -4.79 21.19
C HIS A 92 -9.01 -5.02 19.91
N LEU A 93 -9.76 -4.02 19.48
CA LEU A 93 -10.46 -4.04 18.20
C LEU A 93 -9.57 -3.34 17.17
N GLY A 94 -9.20 -4.05 16.11
CA GLY A 94 -8.37 -3.52 15.04
C GLY A 94 -8.98 -3.76 13.67
N LEU A 95 -8.50 -3.03 12.66
CA LEU A 95 -8.89 -3.26 11.27
C LEU A 95 -7.86 -4.19 10.60
N ALA A 96 -8.29 -5.38 10.20
CA ALA A 96 -7.46 -6.31 9.45
C ALA A 96 -7.24 -5.80 8.01
N LEU A 97 -6.00 -5.78 7.54
CA LEU A 97 -5.63 -5.40 6.17
C LEU A 97 -4.53 -6.31 5.64
N ASP A 98 -4.73 -6.89 4.46
CA ASP A 98 -3.67 -7.67 3.80
C ASP A 98 -2.50 -6.77 3.37
N GLY A 99 -1.33 -7.36 3.12
CA GLY A 99 -0.15 -6.61 2.68
C GLY A 99 -0.36 -5.81 1.37
N ALA A 100 -1.27 -6.27 0.49
CA ALA A 100 -1.62 -5.58 -0.75
C ALA A 100 -2.63 -4.44 -0.56
N ALA A 101 -3.34 -4.38 0.57
CA ALA A 101 -4.26 -3.30 0.87
C ALA A 101 -3.51 -1.97 0.90
N ARG A 102 -4.14 -0.90 0.42
CA ARG A 102 -3.56 0.45 0.44
C ARG A 102 -4.14 1.26 1.57
N LEU A 103 -3.30 2.09 2.17
CA LEU A 103 -3.69 3.05 3.21
C LEU A 103 -3.45 4.47 2.71
N ARG A 104 -4.39 5.37 2.98
CA ARG A 104 -4.22 6.82 2.76
C ARG A 104 -4.92 7.64 3.84
N VAL A 105 -4.53 8.90 3.94
CA VAL A 105 -5.19 9.92 4.75
C VAL A 105 -5.47 11.14 3.91
N LEU A 106 -6.72 11.63 3.96
CA LEU A 106 -7.10 12.92 3.39
C LEU A 106 -6.88 13.99 4.46
N PRO A 107 -5.81 14.81 4.36
CA PRO A 107 -5.45 15.71 5.44
C PRO A 107 -6.52 16.76 5.69
N PHE A 108 -6.73 17.13 6.95
CA PHE A 108 -7.42 18.39 7.24
C PHE A 108 -6.56 19.58 6.77
N ALA A 109 -7.15 20.77 6.67
CA ALA A 109 -6.53 21.95 6.03
C ALA A 109 -5.18 22.40 6.64
N ASP A 110 -4.77 21.82 7.76
CA ASP A 110 -3.56 22.13 8.50
C ASP A 110 -2.32 21.52 7.82
N GLY A 111 -1.82 22.20 6.79
CA GLY A 111 -0.69 21.78 5.94
C GLY A 111 0.71 21.75 6.58
N GLY A 112 0.81 21.67 7.92
CA GLY A 112 2.08 21.78 8.65
C GLY A 112 2.56 20.51 9.36
N ARG A 113 1.78 19.42 9.37
CA ARG A 113 2.16 18.22 10.13
C ARG A 113 3.32 17.47 9.49
N LYS A 114 4.45 17.39 10.21
CA LYS A 114 5.65 16.65 9.80
C LYS A 114 5.55 15.15 10.04
N GLY A 115 4.71 14.72 10.98
CA GLY A 115 4.57 13.32 11.39
C GLY A 115 3.16 12.98 11.85
N VAL A 116 2.75 11.77 11.54
CA VAL A 116 1.43 11.18 11.82
C VAL A 116 1.67 9.82 12.47
N ARG A 117 1.07 9.59 13.64
CA ARG A 117 1.26 8.32 14.37
C ARG A 117 0.35 7.23 13.80
N VAL A 118 0.93 6.08 13.52
CA VAL A 118 0.24 4.85 13.08
C VAL A 118 0.75 3.70 13.94
N VAL A 119 -0.15 2.88 14.47
CA VAL A 119 0.21 1.63 15.15
C VAL A 119 -0.37 0.46 14.39
N LEU A 120 0.51 -0.46 14.02
CA LEU A 120 0.19 -1.65 13.26
C LEU A 120 0.68 -2.87 14.02
N HIS A 121 -0.13 -3.92 14.06
CA HIS A 121 0.30 -5.22 14.53
C HIS A 121 0.53 -6.11 13.32
N ALA A 122 1.76 -6.59 13.13
CA ALA A 122 2.10 -7.44 12.00
C ALA A 122 1.47 -8.83 12.16
N ALA A 123 0.62 -9.24 11.21
CA ALA A 123 0.06 -10.58 11.18
C ALA A 123 1.03 -11.50 10.42
N GLN A 124 1.56 -12.52 11.12
CA GLN A 124 2.45 -13.52 10.51
C GLN A 124 1.68 -14.55 9.67
N ARG A 125 0.37 -14.73 9.94
CA ARG A 125 -0.54 -15.57 9.16
C ARG A 125 -1.40 -14.70 8.24
N ALA A 126 -1.79 -15.28 7.11
CA ALA A 126 -2.81 -14.68 6.24
C ALA A 126 -4.08 -14.39 7.03
N LEU A 127 -4.74 -13.27 6.74
CA LEU A 127 -5.98 -12.86 7.42
C LEU A 127 -7.21 -13.62 6.90
N ASP A 128 -7.04 -14.72 6.16
CA ASP A 128 -8.08 -15.62 5.66
C ASP A 128 -9.32 -14.91 5.05
N GLY A 129 -9.10 -13.84 4.29
CA GLY A 129 -10.16 -13.06 3.64
C GLY A 129 -10.89 -12.06 4.56
N CYS A 130 -10.42 -11.86 5.79
CA CYS A 130 -10.96 -10.88 6.74
C CYS A 130 -10.50 -9.44 6.46
N SER A 131 -9.70 -9.22 5.41
CA SER A 131 -9.23 -7.90 4.98
C SER A 131 -10.37 -6.90 4.83
N GLY A 132 -10.25 -5.77 5.51
CA GLY A 132 -11.29 -4.74 5.60
C GLY A 132 -12.38 -5.00 6.64
N SER A 133 -12.22 -5.99 7.52
CA SER A 133 -13.10 -6.25 8.66
C SER A 133 -12.46 -5.79 9.97
N TYR A 134 -13.28 -5.34 10.91
CA TYR A 134 -12.84 -5.07 12.27
C TYR A 134 -12.88 -6.38 13.06
N CYS A 135 -11.76 -6.77 13.63
CA CYS A 135 -11.64 -8.00 14.40
C CYS A 135 -11.02 -7.71 15.77
N LEU A 136 -11.44 -8.50 16.75
CA LEU A 136 -10.72 -8.57 18.01
C LEU A 136 -9.41 -9.30 17.76
N TYR A 137 -8.32 -8.79 18.31
CA TYR A 137 -7.04 -9.49 18.36
C TYR A 137 -6.69 -9.80 19.80
N ALA A 138 -6.24 -11.03 20.06
CA ALA A 138 -5.91 -11.41 21.42
C ALA A 138 -4.63 -10.67 21.85
N PRO A 139 -4.58 -10.07 23.05
CA PRO A 139 -3.33 -9.51 23.57
C PRO A 139 -2.27 -10.59 23.80
N GLU A 140 -2.68 -11.85 23.85
CA GLU A 140 -1.86 -13.06 24.03
C GLU A 140 -1.41 -13.72 22.72
N ASP A 141 -1.98 -13.33 21.57
CA ASP A 141 -1.35 -13.54 20.24
C ASP A 141 -0.11 -12.65 20.05
N ARG A 142 0.24 -11.81 21.05
CA ARG A 142 1.57 -11.19 21.22
C ARG A 142 2.62 -12.21 21.63
N ASP A 143 2.59 -13.38 21.02
CA ASP A 143 3.67 -14.35 21.08
C ASP A 143 4.98 -13.62 20.76
N ALA A 144 6.12 -14.08 21.25
CA ALA A 144 7.37 -13.30 21.28
C ALA A 144 7.88 -12.77 19.92
N GLY A 145 7.24 -13.11 18.79
CA GLY A 145 7.46 -12.57 17.44
C GLY A 145 6.35 -11.70 16.81
N ALA A 146 5.21 -11.47 17.48
CA ALA A 146 4.11 -10.64 16.98
C ALA A 146 4.19 -9.24 17.60
N HIS A 147 4.88 -8.34 16.91
CA HIS A 147 5.23 -7.02 17.43
C HIS A 147 4.23 -5.95 16.96
N SER A 148 3.61 -5.23 17.91
CA SER A 148 2.98 -3.95 17.61
C SER A 148 4.07 -2.92 17.27
N ILE A 149 3.94 -2.33 16.10
CA ILE A 149 4.86 -1.38 15.52
C ILE A 149 4.26 0.01 15.66
N THR A 150 4.96 0.92 16.34
CA THR A 150 4.59 2.34 16.33
C THR A 150 5.43 3.07 15.30
N LEU A 151 4.77 3.66 14.30
CA LEU A 151 5.39 4.47 13.27
C LEU A 151 4.98 5.93 13.42
N VAL A 152 5.91 6.85 13.13
CA VAL A 152 5.64 8.27 12.94
C VAL A 152 6.02 8.63 11.51
N LEU A 153 5.01 8.84 10.66
CA LEU A 153 5.16 8.92 9.21
C LEU A 153 4.80 10.31 8.69
N GLY A 154 5.52 10.80 7.68
CA GLY A 154 5.09 11.97 6.92
C GLY A 154 3.92 11.63 5.99
N LEU A 155 3.09 12.62 5.64
CA LEU A 155 1.94 12.41 4.75
C LEU A 155 2.33 11.82 3.39
N ALA A 156 3.48 12.21 2.83
CA ALA A 156 3.98 11.65 1.56
C ALA A 156 4.37 10.17 1.68
N ALA A 157 4.82 9.72 2.86
CA ALA A 157 5.13 8.32 3.11
C ALA A 157 3.87 7.45 3.23
N ILE A 158 2.72 8.05 3.59
CA ILE A 158 1.43 7.35 3.66
C ILE A 158 0.71 7.41 2.31
N ASN A 159 0.57 8.61 1.76
CA ASN A 159 -0.26 8.87 0.59
C ASN A 159 0.44 8.59 -0.75
N GLY A 160 1.78 8.63 -0.74
CA GLY A 160 2.60 8.72 -1.94
C GLY A 160 3.13 10.14 -2.15
N LYS A 161 4.28 10.23 -2.82
CA LYS A 161 4.86 11.52 -3.19
C LYS A 161 3.89 12.25 -4.13
N PRO A 162 3.54 13.53 -3.92
CA PRO A 162 2.73 14.27 -4.87
C PRO A 162 3.31 14.14 -6.29
N PRO A 163 2.47 13.99 -7.32
CA PRO A 163 2.96 14.02 -8.69
C PRO A 163 3.75 15.31 -8.89
N ALA A 164 4.90 15.22 -9.56
CA ALA A 164 5.67 16.41 -9.88
C ALA A 164 4.74 17.39 -10.62
N ALA A 165 4.64 18.62 -10.12
CA ALA A 165 3.85 19.64 -10.79
C ALA A 165 4.32 19.71 -12.25
N ALA A 166 3.43 19.42 -13.18
CA ALA A 166 3.72 19.57 -14.60
C ALA A 166 3.89 21.08 -14.85
N VAL A 167 5.12 21.57 -14.74
CA VAL A 167 5.44 22.96 -15.07
C VAL A 167 5.09 23.10 -16.54
N PRO A 168 4.07 23.91 -16.91
CA PRO A 168 3.74 24.10 -18.30
C PRO A 168 5.00 24.59 -19.00
N ARG A 169 5.44 23.86 -20.03
CA ARG A 169 6.58 24.32 -20.83
C ARG A 169 6.23 25.72 -21.34
N PRO A 170 7.05 26.75 -21.08
CA PRO A 170 6.74 28.09 -21.54
C PRO A 170 6.64 28.06 -23.07
N ARG A 171 5.41 28.24 -23.58
CA ARG A 171 5.13 28.17 -25.02
C ARG A 171 5.61 29.41 -25.79
N ASN A 172 6.02 30.47 -25.08
CA ASN A 172 6.49 31.71 -25.70
C ASN A 172 7.60 32.41 -24.87
N LYS A 173 8.30 33.34 -25.51
CA LYS A 173 9.43 34.09 -24.93
C LYS A 173 9.04 34.89 -23.67
N ARG A 174 7.80 35.38 -23.59
CA ARG A 174 7.27 36.10 -22.42
C ARG A 174 7.11 35.19 -21.21
N ALA A 175 6.56 33.99 -21.38
CA ALA A 175 6.44 33.01 -20.29
C ALA A 175 7.82 32.56 -19.77
N LEU A 176 8.81 32.45 -20.67
CA LEU A 176 10.18 32.09 -20.31
C LEU A 176 10.88 33.20 -19.51
N ALA A 177 10.64 34.47 -19.88
CA ALA A 177 11.11 35.62 -19.11
C ALA A 177 10.45 35.72 -17.72
N ALA A 178 9.14 35.47 -17.64
CA ALA A 178 8.41 35.44 -16.37
C ALA A 178 8.92 34.32 -15.43
N GLN A 179 9.22 33.13 -15.96
CA GLN A 179 9.83 32.05 -15.17
C GLN A 179 11.22 32.42 -14.66
N ARG A 180 12.08 33.05 -15.49
CA ARG A 180 13.41 33.49 -15.05
C ARG A 180 13.33 34.54 -13.95
N LEU A 181 12.42 35.49 -14.07
CA LEU A 181 12.19 36.50 -13.02
C LEU A 181 11.69 35.85 -11.72
N ALA A 182 10.76 34.91 -11.80
CA ALA A 182 10.28 34.18 -10.62
C ALA A 182 11.40 33.36 -9.96
N GLN A 183 12.27 32.71 -10.74
CA GLN A 183 13.42 31.97 -10.24
C GLN A 183 14.47 32.88 -9.59
N GLN A 184 14.73 34.05 -10.18
CA GLN A 184 15.64 35.04 -9.62
C GLN A 184 15.11 35.63 -8.31
N ALA A 185 13.81 35.91 -8.24
CA ALA A 185 13.16 36.38 -7.02
C ALA A 185 13.22 35.35 -5.90
N LEU A 186 13.06 34.06 -6.22
CA LEU A 186 13.16 32.98 -5.24
C LEU A 186 14.58 32.75 -4.72
N ALA A 187 15.60 33.06 -5.53
CA ALA A 187 17.01 32.93 -5.16
C ALA A 187 17.55 34.15 -4.40
N ALA A 188 16.85 35.28 -4.44
CA ALA A 188 17.20 36.52 -3.74
C ALA A 188 16.48 36.67 -2.38
N ALA A 189 15.58 35.73 -2.04
CA ALA A 189 14.88 35.64 -0.77
C ALA A 189 15.56 34.59 0.13
#